data_AF-A0AB35IRS1-F1
#
_entry.id   AF-A0AB35IRS1-F1
#
_cell.length_a   1.000
_cell.length_b   1.000
_cell.length_c   1.000
_cell.angle_alpha   90.00
_cell.angle_beta   90.00
_cell.angle_gamma   90.00
#
_symmetry.space_group_name_H-M   'P 1'
#
loop_
_entity.id
_entity.type
_entity.pdbx_description
1 polymer ?
#
loop_
_entity_poly.entity_id
_entity_poly.type
_entity_poly.pdbx_seq_one_letter_code
_entity_poly.pdbx_strand_id
1 'polypeptide(L)'
;MILYKMNFNKYDGIYTIALKRSAPDCFIKPQGKYLCSYKKGEWDKVSDLYQQMLDYIHENNLQLIGCAYEVGTNDFIISNEADYIKKIMIKIDENF
;
A
#
# COMPACT_ATOMS: atom_id res chain seq x y z
N MET A 1 4.12 -9.19 6.49
CA MET A 1 2.68 -9.19 6.94
C MET A 1 2.46 -8.09 7.99
N ILE A 2 2.30 -6.87 7.50
CA ILE A 2 2.44 -5.60 8.23
C ILE A 2 1.21 -5.30 9.12
N LEU A 3 0.04 -5.85 8.78
CA LEU A 3 -1.21 -5.53 9.48
C LEU A 3 -1.39 -6.23 10.82
N TYR A 4 -0.77 -7.40 11.06
CA TYR A 4 -1.05 -8.19 12.27
C TYR A 4 -0.39 -7.65 13.56
N LYS A 5 0.42 -6.58 13.48
CA LYS A 5 1.12 -6.00 14.63
C LYS A 5 1.08 -4.47 14.73
N MET A 6 0.28 -3.79 13.89
CA MET A 6 0.24 -2.31 13.81
C MET A 6 1.64 -1.66 13.68
N ASN A 7 2.59 -2.37 13.08
CA ASN A 7 3.96 -1.88 12.93
C ASN A 7 4.16 -1.39 11.51
N PHE A 8 3.79 -0.13 11.28
CA PHE A 8 3.82 0.52 9.97
C PHE A 8 5.23 0.85 9.47
N ASN A 9 6.26 0.70 10.32
CA ASN A 9 7.65 1.01 9.99
C ASN A 9 8.45 -0.19 9.48
N LYS A 10 7.84 -1.39 9.45
CA LYS A 10 8.52 -2.61 8.98
C LYS A 10 8.30 -2.81 7.48
N TYR A 11 9.36 -2.58 6.70
CA TYR A 11 9.37 -2.84 5.26
C TYR A 11 9.92 -4.23 4.96
N ASP A 12 9.18 -5.01 4.16
CA ASP A 12 9.58 -6.34 3.71
C ASP A 12 10.51 -6.27 2.46
N GLY A 13 10.51 -5.15 1.72
CA GLY A 13 11.39 -4.95 0.55
C GLY A 13 10.96 -3.80 -0.37
N ILE A 14 11.66 -3.63 -1.50
CA ILE A 14 11.35 -2.65 -2.53
C ILE A 14 10.44 -3.28 -3.60
N TYR A 15 9.38 -2.58 -3.97
CA TYR A 15 8.49 -2.92 -5.06
C TYR A 15 8.68 -1.94 -6.21
N THR A 16 8.88 -2.44 -7.44
CA THR A 16 9.04 -1.61 -8.63
C THR A 16 8.44 -2.28 -9.86
N ILE A 17 8.14 -1.46 -10.87
CA ILE A 17 7.69 -1.94 -12.18
C ILE A 17 8.91 -2.50 -12.92
N ALA A 18 8.83 -3.76 -13.33
CA ALA A 18 9.87 -4.40 -14.12
C ALA A 18 9.40 -4.56 -15.58
N LEU A 19 10.23 -4.14 -16.54
CA LEU A 19 9.95 -4.27 -17.98
C LEU A 19 9.96 -5.73 -18.46
N LYS A 20 10.67 -6.61 -17.74
CA LYS A 20 10.70 -8.06 -17.94
C LYS A 20 10.79 -8.73 -16.57
N ARG A 21 10.31 -9.98 -16.45
CA ARG A 21 10.62 -10.82 -15.27
C ARG A 21 12.12 -11.06 -15.26
N SER A 22 12.85 -10.32 -14.42
CA SER A 22 14.31 -10.27 -14.47
C SER A 22 15.01 -11.29 -13.58
N ALA A 23 14.33 -11.94 -12.62
CA ALA A 23 14.98 -12.95 -11.77
C ALA A 23 14.02 -14.08 -11.33
N PRO A 24 14.55 -15.30 -11.08
CA PRO A 24 13.77 -16.45 -10.61
C PRO A 24 13.08 -16.20 -9.25
N ASP A 25 13.70 -15.39 -8.39
CA ASP A 25 13.26 -15.15 -7.00
C ASP A 25 12.45 -13.86 -6.80
N CYS A 26 11.91 -13.27 -7.88
CA CYS A 26 11.08 -12.08 -7.76
C CYS A 26 9.66 -12.43 -7.27
N PHE A 27 9.25 -11.83 -6.15
CA PHE A 27 7.85 -11.82 -5.74
C PHE A 27 7.04 -10.91 -6.67
N ILE A 28 5.96 -11.43 -7.23
CA ILE A 28 5.08 -10.68 -8.14
C ILE A 28 3.81 -10.32 -7.40
N LYS A 29 3.46 -9.03 -7.42
CA LYS A 29 2.21 -8.54 -6.83
C LYS A 29 1.04 -9.37 -7.40
N PRO A 30 0.29 -10.10 -6.56
CA PRO A 30 -0.74 -11.01 -7.04
C PRO A 30 -1.90 -10.26 -7.70
N GLN A 31 -2.59 -10.93 -8.62
CA GLN A 31 -3.86 -10.44 -9.16
C GLN A 31 -4.98 -10.54 -8.11
N GLY A 32 -5.98 -9.67 -8.19
CA GLY A 32 -7.16 -9.66 -7.34
C GLY A 32 -7.66 -8.25 -7.04
N LYS A 33 -8.68 -8.14 -6.18
CA LYS A 33 -9.14 -6.85 -5.65
C LYS A 33 -8.22 -6.30 -4.56
N TYR A 34 -8.08 -4.98 -4.55
CA TYR A 34 -7.24 -4.26 -3.59
C TYR A 34 -7.99 -3.07 -3.03
N LEU A 35 -7.92 -2.90 -1.71
CA LEU A 35 -8.27 -1.64 -1.07
C LEU A 35 -7.15 -0.63 -1.38
N CYS A 36 -7.52 0.50 -1.97
CA CYS A 36 -6.59 1.55 -2.38
C CYS A 36 -6.91 2.84 -1.64
N SER A 37 -5.91 3.38 -0.94
CA SER A 37 -6.01 4.66 -0.26
C SER A 37 -4.99 5.64 -0.83
N TYR A 38 -5.36 6.90 -0.90
CA TYR A 38 -4.53 7.98 -1.42
C TYR A 38 -4.41 9.07 -0.37
N LYS A 39 -3.21 9.62 -0.23
CA LYS A 39 -2.96 10.75 0.67
C LYS A 39 -2.07 11.76 -0.01
N LYS A 40 -2.52 13.01 -0.03
CA LYS A 40 -1.71 14.16 -0.42
C LYS A 40 -1.09 14.77 0.84
N GLY A 41 0.18 15.17 0.77
CA GLY A 41 0.86 15.94 1.80
C GLY A 41 2.06 15.22 2.42
N GLU A 42 2.59 15.85 3.47
CA GLU A 42 3.81 15.43 4.17
C GLU A 42 3.77 13.95 4.62
N TRP A 43 4.96 13.36 4.66
CA TRP A 43 5.18 11.93 4.90
C TRP A 43 4.73 11.45 6.29
N ASP A 44 4.50 12.37 7.23
CA ASP A 44 4.42 12.08 8.66
C ASP A 44 3.07 11.52 9.15
N LYS A 45 2.05 11.43 8.27
CA LYS A 45 0.70 11.00 8.65
C LYS A 45 0.23 9.70 8.01
N VAL A 46 1.16 8.79 7.70
CA VAL A 46 0.82 7.50 7.09
C VAL A 46 -0.03 6.64 8.05
N SER A 47 0.19 6.74 9.36
CA SER A 47 -0.61 6.03 10.38
C SER A 47 -2.10 6.34 10.30
N ASP A 48 -2.49 7.61 10.11
CA ASP A 48 -3.90 8.00 9.96
C ASP A 48 -4.56 7.33 8.77
N LEU A 49 -3.81 7.16 7.67
CA LEU A 49 -4.32 6.52 6.46
C LEU A 49 -4.57 5.03 6.69
N TYR A 50 -3.67 4.36 7.40
CA TYR A 50 -3.88 2.97 7.79
C TYR A 50 -5.07 2.82 8.74
N GLN A 51 -5.26 3.74 9.68
CA GLN A 51 -6.45 3.73 10.56
C GLN A 51 -7.74 3.85 9.74
N GLN A 52 -7.81 4.80 8.81
CA GLN A 52 -8.97 4.94 7.92
C GLN A 52 -9.24 3.68 7.08
N MET A 53 -8.19 3.00 6.64
CA MET A 53 -8.34 1.72 5.94
C MET A 53 -8.90 0.63 6.86
N LEU A 54 -8.46 0.57 8.12
CA LEU A 54 -8.95 -0.38 9.12
C LEU A 54 -10.43 -0.13 9.46
N ASP A 55 -10.81 1.14 9.61
CA ASP A 55 -12.19 1.52 9.87
C ASP A 55 -13.08 1.13 8.68
N TYR A 56 -12.63 1.42 7.45
CA TYR A 56 -13.36 1.07 6.22
C TYR A 56 -13.59 -0.44 6.07
N ILE A 57 -12.57 -1.28 6.33
CA ILE A 57 -12.74 -2.73 6.23
C ILE A 57 -13.69 -3.27 7.29
N HIS A 58 -13.68 -2.69 8.50
CA HIS A 58 -14.57 -3.09 9.58
C HIS A 58 -16.03 -2.75 9.24
N GLU A 59 -16.29 -1.54 8.74
CA GLU A 59 -17.63 -1.10 8.33
C GLU A 59 -18.20 -1.92 7.15
N ASN A 60 -17.32 -2.38 6.25
CA ASN A 60 -17.71 -3.09 5.03
C ASN A 60 -17.56 -4.61 5.12
N ASN A 61 -17.24 -5.16 6.30
CA ASN A 61 -16.97 -6.59 6.51
C ASN A 61 -15.94 -7.18 5.52
N LEU A 62 -14.87 -6.44 5.25
CA LEU A 62 -13.80 -6.86 4.35
C LEU A 62 -12.62 -7.42 5.14
N GLN A 63 -11.91 -8.38 4.56
CA GLN A 63 -10.67 -8.90 5.12
C GLN A 63 -9.48 -8.52 4.23
N LEU A 64 -8.39 -8.05 4.85
CA LEU A 64 -7.14 -7.73 4.15
C LEU A 64 -6.14 -8.89 4.25
N ILE A 65 -5.45 -9.19 3.15
CA ILE A 65 -4.46 -10.26 3.06
C ILE A 65 -3.16 -9.80 2.39
N GLY A 66 -2.03 -10.38 2.82
CA GLY A 66 -0.71 -10.15 2.23
C GLY A 66 -0.02 -8.87 2.71
N CYS A 67 0.80 -8.28 1.83
CA CYS A 67 1.58 -7.07 2.12
C CYS A 67 0.88 -5.79 1.64
N ALA A 68 1.21 -4.67 2.29
CA ALA A 68 0.86 -3.34 1.82
C ALA A 68 1.89 -2.88 0.79
N TYR A 69 1.40 -2.37 -0.34
CA TYR A 69 2.23 -1.80 -1.40
C TYR A 69 2.08 -0.28 -1.36
N GLU A 70 3.16 0.43 -1.08
CA GLU A 70 3.22 1.90 -1.10
C GLU A 70 3.88 2.37 -2.39
N VAL A 71 3.28 3.36 -3.05
CA VAL A 71 3.79 3.96 -4.29
C VAL A 71 3.56 5.47 -4.27
N GLY A 72 4.57 6.26 -4.63
CA GLY A 72 4.42 7.68 -4.90
C GLY A 72 3.89 7.91 -6.31
N THR A 73 2.71 8.51 -6.45
CA THR A 73 2.07 8.63 -7.78
C THR A 73 2.65 9.75 -8.63
N ASN A 74 3.35 10.70 -8.00
CA ASN A 74 3.93 11.87 -8.63
C ASN A 74 5.42 12.07 -8.29
N ASP A 75 6.10 11.00 -7.86
CA ASP A 75 7.52 11.00 -7.45
C ASP A 75 8.45 11.79 -8.38
N PHE A 76 8.21 11.74 -9.70
CA PHE A 76 9.09 12.33 -10.70
C PHE A 76 8.74 13.77 -11.11
N ILE A 77 7.60 14.30 -10.65
CA ILE A 77 7.04 15.58 -11.15
C ILE A 77 6.89 16.60 -10.03
N ILE A 78 6.83 16.18 -8.76
CA ILE A 78 6.66 17.10 -7.64
C ILE A 78 7.83 18.05 -7.48
N SER A 79 7.53 19.30 -7.11
CA SER A 79 8.52 20.31 -6.73
C SER A 79 8.40 20.73 -5.26
N ASN A 80 7.32 20.31 -4.59
CA ASN A 80 7.05 20.57 -3.18
C ASN A 80 6.57 19.29 -2.51
N GLU A 81 7.08 18.99 -1.32
CA GLU A 81 6.69 17.84 -0.52
C GLU A 81 5.18 17.85 -0.17
N ALA A 82 4.60 19.02 0.05
CA ALA A 82 3.17 19.16 0.34
C ALA A 82 2.28 18.69 -0.82
N ASP A 83 2.83 18.59 -2.03
CA ASP A 83 2.14 18.07 -3.21
C ASP A 83 2.35 16.58 -3.43
N TYR A 84 3.17 15.92 -2.61
CA TYR A 84 3.38 14.49 -2.72
C TYR A 84 2.09 13.71 -2.51
N ILE A 85 1.82 12.76 -3.41
CA ILE A 85 0.67 11.87 -3.34
C ILE A 85 1.16 10.44 -3.17
N LYS A 86 0.92 9.88 -1.99
CA LYS A 86 1.17 8.49 -1.67
C LYS A 86 -0.08 7.66 -1.92
N LYS A 87 0.09 6.51 -2.57
CA LYS A 87 -0.92 5.47 -2.73
C LYS A 87 -0.52 4.25 -1.93
N ILE A 88 -1.44 3.74 -1.10
CA ILE A 88 -1.30 2.47 -0.38
C ILE A 88 -2.31 1.48 -0.93
N MET A 89 -1.86 0.26 -1.21
CA MET A 89 -2.69 -0.81 -1.74
C MET A 89 -2.53 -2.06 -0.89
N ILE A 90 -3.64 -2.67 -0.46
CA ILE A 90 -3.63 -3.93 0.28
C ILE A 90 -4.66 -4.86 -0.34
N LYS A 91 -4.28 -6.13 -0.55
CA LYS A 91 -5.16 -7.10 -1.22
C LYS A 91 -6.35 -7.42 -0.29
N ILE A 92 -7.53 -7.50 -0.87
CA ILE A 92 -8.76 -7.94 -0.18
C ILE A 92 -8.90 -9.44 -0.40
N ASP A 93 -9.35 -10.15 0.64
CA ASP A 93 -9.81 -11.53 0.50
C ASP A 93 -11.22 -11.53 -0.11
N GLU A 94 -11.36 -12.18 -1.26
CA GLU A 94 -12.63 -12.23 -1.98
C GLU A 94 -13.46 -13.47 -1.60
N ASN A 95 -12.99 -14.28 -0.65
CA ASN A 95 -13.67 -15.51 -0.21
C ASN A 95 -14.50 -15.31 1.08
N PHE A 96 -14.82 -14.07 1.44
CA PHE A 96 -15.59 -13.72 2.63
C PHE A 96 -17.09 -13.64 2.33
#